data_AF-A0A180FJY2-F1
#
_entry.id   AF-A0A180FJY2-F1
#
_cell.length_a   1.000
_cell.length_b   1.000
_cell.length_c   1.000
_cell.angle_alpha   90.00
_cell.angle_beta   90.00
_cell.angle_gamma   90.00
#
_symmetry.space_group_name_H-M   'P 1'
#
loop_
_entity.id
_entity.type
_entity.pdbx_description
1 polymer ?
#
loop_
_entity_poly.entity_id
_entity_poly.type
_entity_poly.pdbx_seq_one_letter_code
_entity_poly.pdbx_strand_id
1 'polypeptide(L)'
;MNTPTIKRENTSDLFRFAWFRDFDKALCDLQSLAMEEEWDYKLKPTGKPAILRSYIHHTFSKLQQEGKIEATDNYCIFNTGLATENQEEIFGYFGKNENPRASSPWFFYGWRKSNCRDLEKFKLPETANYFMDPSDLIYNSNLELRINIDHIIEDNKDRFPKSSKAMSSHELGIILQGAVDAAKRRVKRNYKTAIPQFFNGHIQLLLPLCFKAGNKADLALTVEKSGNIYRASTCLTLDMAMNNARLIAKPDDEWLKI
;
A
#
# COMPACT_ATOMS: atom_id res chain seq x y z
N MET A 1 -8.71 -31.31 -1.23
CA MET A 1 -7.62 -30.71 -2.03
C MET A 1 -7.01 -29.62 -1.19
N ASN A 2 -5.73 -29.73 -0.87
CA ASN A 2 -5.05 -28.88 0.11
C ASN A 2 -4.92 -27.45 -0.41
N THR A 3 -5.52 -26.50 0.31
CA THR A 3 -5.29 -25.06 0.14
C THR A 3 -3.82 -24.78 0.48
N PRO A 4 -3.03 -24.18 -0.42
CA PRO A 4 -1.66 -23.85 -0.10
C PRO A 4 -1.66 -22.69 0.90
N THR A 5 -1.34 -23.00 2.15
CA THR A 5 -0.93 -22.00 3.14
C THR A 5 0.32 -21.31 2.60
N ILE A 6 0.17 -20.11 2.06
CA ILE A 6 1.29 -19.29 1.59
C ILE A 6 2.12 -18.94 2.84
N LYS A 7 3.19 -19.70 3.05
CA LYS A 7 4.25 -19.35 3.99
C LYS A 7 4.77 -17.97 3.58
N ARG A 8 4.61 -16.97 4.45
CA ARG A 8 5.30 -15.69 4.36
C ARG A 8 6.79 -15.91 4.66
N GLU A 9 7.53 -16.49 3.73
CA GLU A 9 8.99 -16.36 3.67
C GLU A 9 9.30 -15.13 2.83
N ASN A 10 9.11 -13.95 3.42
CA ASN A 10 9.44 -12.67 2.79
C ASN A 10 10.57 -12.03 3.59
N THR A 11 11.78 -12.61 3.50
CA THR A 11 13.00 -11.83 3.76
C THR A 11 13.07 -10.79 2.65
N SER A 12 12.46 -9.63 2.90
CA SER A 12 12.26 -8.58 1.90
C SER A 12 13.53 -8.31 1.11
N ASP A 13 13.41 -8.06 -0.19
CA ASP A 13 14.53 -7.72 -1.08
C ASP A 13 15.45 -6.64 -0.47
N LEU A 14 14.88 -5.70 0.30
CA LEU A 14 15.60 -4.67 1.04
C LEU A 14 16.64 -5.22 2.05
N PHE A 15 16.32 -6.27 2.81
CA PHE A 15 17.25 -6.83 3.81
C PHE A 15 18.28 -7.76 3.19
N ARG A 16 17.97 -8.35 2.04
CA ARG A 16 18.96 -9.04 1.21
C ARG A 16 19.93 -8.05 0.58
N PHE A 17 19.42 -6.88 0.21
CA PHE A 17 20.19 -5.79 -0.39
C PHE A 17 21.08 -5.08 0.63
N ALA A 18 20.54 -4.71 1.80
CA ALA A 18 21.24 -3.90 2.79
C ALA A 18 21.03 -4.41 4.22
N TRP A 19 22.10 -4.32 5.01
CA TRP A 19 22.04 -4.53 6.45
C TRP A 19 21.65 -3.23 7.17
N PHE A 20 20.80 -3.35 8.19
CA PHE A 20 20.35 -2.26 9.06
C PHE A 20 20.73 -2.60 10.51
N ARG A 21 21.29 -1.62 11.25
CA ARG A 21 21.56 -1.79 12.68
C ARG A 21 20.29 -1.97 13.48
N ASP A 22 19.33 -1.09 13.24
CA ASP A 22 18.00 -1.10 13.81
C ASP A 22 17.04 -0.50 12.79
N PHE A 23 16.24 -1.34 12.15
CA PHE A 23 15.33 -0.90 11.11
C PHE A 23 14.12 -0.15 11.67
N ASP A 24 13.61 -0.55 12.84
CA ASP A 24 12.47 0.13 13.45
C ASP A 24 12.86 1.56 13.86
N LYS A 25 14.07 1.76 14.40
CA LYS A 25 14.62 3.10 14.64
C LYS A 25 14.80 3.89 13.34
N ALA A 26 15.35 3.27 12.30
CA ALA A 26 15.48 3.94 11.00
C ALA A 26 14.12 4.41 10.44
N LEU A 27 13.04 3.64 10.64
CA LEU A 27 11.71 4.07 10.24
C LEU A 27 11.20 5.26 11.07
N CYS A 28 11.45 5.30 12.38
CA CYS A 28 11.12 6.46 13.21
C CYS A 28 11.89 7.71 12.78
N ASP A 29 13.17 7.56 12.42
CA ASP A 29 14.00 8.66 11.90
C ASP A 29 13.44 9.18 10.57
N LEU A 30 12.99 8.29 9.68
CA LEU A 30 12.33 8.68 8.43
C LEU A 30 11.00 9.39 8.66
N GLN A 31 10.16 8.84 9.54
CA GLN A 31 8.88 9.44 9.92
C GLN A 31 9.06 10.87 10.44
N SER A 32 10.11 11.11 11.23
CA SER A 32 10.40 12.42 11.80
C SER A 32 10.99 13.41 10.78
N LEU A 33 11.60 12.90 9.71
CA LEU A 33 12.19 13.71 8.64
C LEU A 33 11.18 14.08 7.54
N ALA A 34 10.24 13.18 7.25
CA ALA A 34 9.20 13.37 6.26
C ALA A 34 8.09 14.30 6.76
N MET A 35 7.27 14.79 5.83
CA MET A 35 6.03 15.49 6.13
C MET A 35 5.14 14.68 7.08
N GLU A 36 4.46 15.37 7.99
CA GLU A 36 3.63 14.74 9.02
C GLU A 36 2.51 13.87 8.42
N GLU A 37 2.52 12.59 8.84
CA GLU A 37 1.57 11.56 8.42
C GLU A 37 1.35 10.50 9.50
N GLU A 38 0.16 9.92 9.51
CA GLU A 38 -0.19 8.78 10.35
C GLU A 38 0.29 7.48 9.71
N TRP A 39 1.34 6.89 10.29
CA TRP A 39 2.00 5.69 9.76
C TRP A 39 1.67 4.39 10.49
N ASP A 40 0.76 4.42 11.47
CA ASP A 40 0.25 3.23 12.16
C ASP A 40 -1.21 2.95 11.76
N TYR A 41 -1.67 1.75 12.07
CA TYR A 41 -3.04 1.34 11.87
C TYR A 41 -3.98 2.05 12.85
N LYS A 42 -5.16 2.45 12.37
CA LYS A 42 -6.14 3.17 13.21
C LYS A 42 -7.07 2.23 13.96
N LEU A 43 -7.52 1.14 13.34
CA LEU A 43 -8.44 0.20 14.00
C LEU A 43 -7.68 -0.78 14.90
N LYS A 44 -6.46 -1.13 14.53
CA LYS A 44 -5.58 -2.03 15.31
C LYS A 44 -4.16 -1.45 15.44
N PRO A 45 -3.98 -0.38 16.23
CA PRO A 45 -2.67 0.25 16.40
C PRO A 45 -1.62 -0.75 16.87
N THR A 46 -0.42 -0.63 16.32
CA THR A 46 0.74 -1.46 16.67
C THR A 46 1.72 -0.75 17.60
N GLY A 47 1.58 0.58 17.76
CA GLY A 47 2.54 1.44 18.45
C GLY A 47 3.83 1.68 17.66
N LYS A 48 3.84 1.34 16.37
CA LYS A 48 4.99 1.44 15.46
C LYS A 48 4.52 1.93 14.09
N PRO A 49 5.41 2.50 13.24
CA PRO A 49 5.03 2.97 11.91
C PRO A 49 4.87 1.78 10.92
N ALA A 50 3.84 0.95 11.14
CA ALA A 50 3.58 -0.28 10.41
C ALA A 50 3.30 -0.06 8.91
N ILE A 51 2.57 1.01 8.56
CA ILE A 51 2.30 1.39 7.17
C ILE A 51 3.59 1.84 6.50
N LEU A 52 4.42 2.64 7.18
CA LEU A 52 5.70 3.10 6.64
C LEU A 52 6.66 1.94 6.37
N ARG A 53 6.68 0.95 7.29
CA ARG A 53 7.44 -0.28 7.12
C ARG A 53 7.06 -1.00 5.83
N SER A 54 5.75 -1.20 5.62
CA SER A 54 5.23 -1.83 4.40
C SER A 54 5.57 -0.99 3.16
N TYR A 55 5.36 0.33 3.25
CA TYR A 55 5.66 1.29 2.19
C TYR A 55 7.10 1.17 1.72
N ILE A 56 8.09 1.30 2.63
CA ILE A 56 9.50 1.25 2.26
C ILE A 56 9.91 -0.08 1.65
N HIS A 57 9.41 -1.21 2.15
CA HIS A 57 9.69 -2.51 1.54
C HIS A 57 9.17 -2.60 0.10
N HIS A 58 7.92 -2.20 -0.14
CA HIS A 58 7.32 -2.27 -1.47
C HIS A 58 7.91 -1.25 -2.43
N THR A 59 8.17 -0.02 -1.97
CA THR A 59 8.85 1.03 -2.75
C THR A 59 10.23 0.58 -3.17
N PHE A 60 11.04 0.05 -2.25
CA PHE A 60 12.36 -0.48 -2.59
C PHE A 60 12.29 -1.61 -3.62
N SER A 61 11.40 -2.59 -3.41
CA SER A 61 11.25 -3.73 -4.33
C SER A 61 10.84 -3.25 -5.73
N LYS A 62 9.97 -2.24 -5.82
CA LYS A 62 9.53 -1.64 -7.08
C LYS A 62 10.66 -0.88 -7.79
N LEU A 63 11.43 -0.08 -7.06
CA LEU A 63 12.59 0.62 -7.61
C LEU A 63 13.65 -0.34 -8.13
N GLN A 64 13.88 -1.45 -7.42
CA GLN A 64 14.80 -2.49 -7.87
C GLN A 64 14.33 -3.13 -9.18
N GLN A 65 13.02 -3.43 -9.31
CA GLN A 65 12.43 -3.95 -10.56
C GLN A 65 12.53 -2.93 -11.71
N GLU A 66 12.40 -1.64 -11.43
CA GLU A 66 12.50 -0.56 -12.40
C GLU A 66 13.95 -0.15 -12.73
N GLY A 67 14.95 -0.70 -12.03
CA GLY A 67 16.34 -0.30 -12.21
C GLY A 67 16.65 1.12 -11.73
N LYS A 68 15.88 1.65 -10.77
CA LYS A 68 15.98 3.02 -10.24
C LYS A 68 16.79 3.13 -8.94
N ILE A 69 17.74 2.22 -8.75
CA ILE A 69 18.73 2.30 -7.67
C ILE A 69 20.02 2.80 -8.31
N GLU A 70 20.46 3.98 -7.90
CA GLU A 70 21.71 4.57 -8.40
C GLU A 70 22.87 4.10 -7.52
N ALA A 71 23.95 3.62 -8.13
CA ALA A 71 25.11 3.10 -7.41
C ALA A 71 26.43 3.62 -7.98
N THR A 72 27.38 3.83 -7.08
CA THR A 72 28.81 4.06 -7.33
C THR A 72 29.60 2.89 -6.76
N ASP A 73 30.93 2.92 -6.88
CA ASP A 73 31.80 1.84 -6.37
C ASP A 73 31.61 1.54 -4.87
N ASN A 74 31.31 2.58 -4.07
CA ASN A 74 31.29 2.51 -2.61
C ASN A 74 29.94 2.86 -1.99
N TYR A 75 29.00 3.42 -2.74
CA TYR A 75 27.73 3.91 -2.19
C TYR A 75 26.59 3.71 -3.18
N CYS A 76 25.38 3.57 -2.67
CA CYS A 76 24.17 3.57 -3.48
C CYS A 76 23.03 4.31 -2.81
N ILE A 77 22.08 4.76 -3.63
CA ILE A 77 20.89 5.50 -3.21
C ILE A 77 19.64 5.03 -3.93
N PHE A 78 18.51 5.22 -3.27
CA PHE A 78 17.19 5.15 -3.91
C PHE A 78 16.29 6.26 -3.36
N ASN A 79 15.36 6.72 -4.19
CA ASN A 79 14.38 7.73 -3.81
C ASN A 79 13.24 7.09 -3.02
N THR A 80 12.96 7.56 -1.81
CA THR A 80 11.90 6.99 -0.98
C THR A 80 10.49 7.31 -1.49
N GLY A 81 10.34 8.32 -2.36
CA GLY A 81 9.04 8.87 -2.74
C GLY A 81 8.38 9.73 -1.65
N LEU A 82 9.04 9.90 -0.50
CA LEU A 82 8.63 10.81 0.56
C LEU A 82 9.39 12.12 0.45
N ALA A 83 8.77 13.19 0.95
CA ALA A 83 9.34 14.52 1.00
C ALA A 83 9.19 15.11 2.40
N THR A 84 10.05 16.08 2.71
CA THR A 84 9.93 16.93 3.91
C THR A 84 8.76 17.91 3.79
N GLU A 85 8.45 18.64 4.86
CA GLU A 85 7.44 19.72 4.86
C GLU A 85 7.67 20.74 3.72
N ASN A 86 8.93 21.05 3.42
CA ASN A 86 9.32 21.99 2.36
C ASN A 86 9.44 21.33 0.97
N GLN A 87 8.86 20.14 0.78
CA GLN A 87 8.89 19.39 -0.49
C GLN A 87 10.30 18.94 -0.94
N GLU A 88 11.29 18.92 -0.06
CA GLU A 88 12.59 18.31 -0.36
C GLU A 88 12.47 16.78 -0.33
N GLU A 89 12.84 16.10 -1.42
CA GLU A 89 12.83 14.64 -1.54
C GLU A 89 13.80 13.97 -0.54
N ILE A 90 13.42 12.78 -0.08
CA ILE A 90 14.20 11.98 0.85
C ILE A 90 14.69 10.70 0.18
N PHE A 91 15.96 10.40 0.34
CA PHE A 91 16.66 9.25 -0.22
C PHE A 91 17.18 8.33 0.88
N GLY A 92 17.16 7.03 0.63
CA GLY A 92 17.92 6.06 1.41
C GLY A 92 19.37 6.06 0.95
N TYR A 93 20.32 6.28 1.86
CA TYR A 93 21.75 6.28 1.56
C TYR A 93 22.45 5.08 2.19
N PHE A 94 23.21 4.36 1.36
CA PHE A 94 23.88 3.13 1.73
C PHE A 94 25.34 3.17 1.31
N GLY A 95 26.20 2.58 2.14
CA GLY A 95 27.61 2.36 1.83
C GLY A 95 27.89 0.87 1.64
N LYS A 96 28.95 0.55 0.90
CA LYS A 96 29.38 -0.83 0.69
C LYS A 96 29.73 -1.49 2.02
N ASN A 97 29.36 -2.75 2.17
CA ASN A 97 29.71 -3.49 3.37
C ASN A 97 31.20 -3.87 3.32
N GLU A 98 31.96 -3.43 4.31
CA GLU A 98 33.39 -3.72 4.41
C GLU A 98 33.67 -5.13 4.91
N ASN A 99 32.68 -5.79 5.53
CA ASN A 99 32.81 -7.16 6.01
C ASN A 99 32.62 -8.17 4.87
N PRO A 100 33.66 -8.92 4.45
CA PRO A 100 33.56 -9.88 3.35
C PRO A 100 32.62 -11.06 3.62
N ARG A 101 32.24 -11.27 4.88
CA ARG A 101 31.32 -12.34 5.31
C ARG A 101 29.88 -11.85 5.48
N ALA A 102 29.60 -10.58 5.22
CA ALA A 102 28.26 -10.06 5.33
C ALA A 102 27.35 -10.68 4.26
N SER A 103 26.13 -11.05 4.67
CA SER A 103 25.11 -11.58 3.75
C SER A 103 24.56 -10.54 2.79
N SER A 104 24.67 -9.26 3.15
CA SER A 104 24.12 -8.13 2.39
C SER A 104 25.25 -7.21 1.92
N PRO A 105 25.31 -6.88 0.61
CA PRO A 105 26.42 -6.12 0.02
C PRO A 105 26.47 -4.66 0.48
N TRP A 106 25.34 -4.12 0.94
CA TRP A 106 25.22 -2.74 1.39
C TRP A 106 24.94 -2.64 2.88
N PHE A 107 25.27 -1.49 3.44
CA PHE A 107 25.00 -1.08 4.80
C PHE A 107 24.24 0.24 4.80
N PHE A 108 23.14 0.31 5.55
CA PHE A 108 22.34 1.53 5.64
C PHE A 108 23.04 2.60 6.51
N TYR A 109 23.38 3.73 5.89
CA TYR A 109 24.01 4.87 6.56
C TYR A 109 22.99 5.86 7.13
N GLY A 110 21.83 5.99 6.48
CA GLY A 110 20.76 6.87 6.93
C GLY A 110 19.92 7.44 5.81
N TRP A 111 18.89 8.20 6.18
CA TRP A 111 18.08 9.00 5.25
C TRP A 111 18.77 10.33 4.95
N ARG A 112 18.68 10.79 3.70
CA ARG A 112 19.29 12.03 3.23
C ARG A 112 18.29 12.83 2.41
N LYS A 113 18.24 14.14 2.63
CA LYS A 113 17.49 15.06 1.77
C LYS A 113 18.27 15.30 0.47
N SER A 114 17.57 15.66 -0.60
CA SER A 114 18.15 15.92 -1.93
C SER A 114 19.36 16.86 -1.92
N ASN A 115 19.39 17.86 -1.03
CA ASN A 115 20.45 18.87 -0.93
C ASN A 115 21.66 18.46 -0.06
N CYS A 116 21.71 17.23 0.45
CA CYS A 116 22.82 16.79 1.28
C CYS A 116 24.09 16.57 0.44
N ARG A 117 25.25 17.01 0.94
CA ARG A 117 26.57 16.81 0.30
C ARG A 117 26.87 15.35 -0.03
N ASP A 118 26.35 14.42 0.79
CA ASP A 118 26.48 12.98 0.56
C ASP A 118 25.93 12.53 -0.81
N LEU A 119 24.98 13.31 -1.37
CA LEU A 119 24.27 12.98 -2.60
C LEU A 119 24.84 13.66 -3.86
N GLU A 120 25.76 14.63 -3.73
CA GLU A 120 26.30 15.42 -4.87
C GLU A 120 26.97 14.57 -5.95
N LYS A 121 27.50 13.40 -5.56
CA LYS A 121 28.17 12.44 -6.44
C LYS A 121 27.23 11.57 -7.27
N PHE A 122 25.92 11.66 -7.05
CA PHE A 122 24.94 10.83 -7.73
C PHE A 122 24.08 11.65 -8.68
N LYS A 123 23.64 11.01 -9.76
CA LYS A 123 22.41 11.41 -10.42
C LYS A 123 21.24 10.97 -9.54
N LEU A 124 20.46 11.91 -9.02
CA LEU A 124 19.34 11.57 -8.13
C LEU A 124 18.32 10.68 -8.87
N PRO A 125 18.02 9.46 -8.34
CA PRO A 125 17.08 8.56 -8.98
C PRO A 125 15.64 9.05 -8.85
N GLU A 126 14.81 8.70 -9.84
CA GLU A 126 13.38 8.98 -9.83
C GLU A 126 12.62 8.12 -8.79
N THR A 127 11.40 8.53 -8.49
CA THR A 127 10.46 7.77 -7.64
C THR A 127 9.93 6.52 -8.34
N ALA A 128 9.38 5.59 -7.54
CA ALA A 128 8.77 4.36 -8.04
C ALA A 128 7.51 4.65 -8.87
N ASN A 129 7.31 3.94 -9.98
CA ASN A 129 6.13 4.12 -10.83
C ASN A 129 5.16 2.93 -10.78
N TYR A 130 4.01 3.11 -10.14
CA TYR A 130 3.04 2.02 -9.90
C TYR A 130 1.98 1.85 -11.00
N PHE A 131 1.83 2.81 -11.91
CA PHE A 131 0.82 2.78 -12.97
C PHE A 131 1.35 3.41 -14.26
N MET A 132 0.83 2.99 -15.41
CA MET A 132 1.20 3.59 -16.69
C MET A 132 0.13 4.55 -17.22
N ASP A 133 -1.14 4.16 -17.11
CA ASP A 133 -2.27 4.96 -17.56
C ASP A 133 -2.96 5.59 -16.33
N PRO A 134 -3.00 6.93 -16.21
CA PRO A 134 -3.75 7.61 -15.16
C PRO A 134 -5.24 7.23 -15.12
N SER A 135 -5.80 6.75 -16.23
CA SER A 135 -7.19 6.28 -16.30
C SER A 135 -7.46 5.07 -15.39
N ASP A 136 -6.42 4.31 -15.04
CA ASP A 136 -6.55 3.17 -14.12
C ASP A 136 -6.74 3.58 -12.67
N LEU A 137 -6.45 4.85 -12.32
CA LEU A 137 -6.67 5.40 -10.99
C LEU A 137 -8.11 5.83 -10.73
N ILE A 138 -8.93 5.95 -11.79
CA ILE A 138 -10.29 6.47 -11.72
C ILE A 138 -11.30 5.37 -12.04
N TYR A 139 -12.33 5.24 -11.21
CA TYR A 139 -13.41 4.29 -11.46
C TYR A 139 -14.28 4.73 -12.65
N ASN A 140 -14.32 3.92 -13.70
CA ASN A 140 -15.17 4.15 -14.85
C ASN A 140 -16.59 3.62 -14.62
N SER A 141 -17.52 4.51 -14.26
CA SER A 141 -18.91 4.15 -13.97
C SER A 141 -19.71 3.57 -15.14
N ASN A 142 -19.15 3.58 -16.35
CA ASN A 142 -19.77 2.97 -17.54
C ASN A 142 -19.47 1.47 -17.66
N LEU A 143 -18.52 0.94 -16.90
CA LEU A 143 -18.20 -0.49 -16.91
C LEU A 143 -19.09 -1.26 -15.93
N GLU A 144 -19.46 -2.48 -16.31
CA GLU A 144 -20.22 -3.38 -15.45
C GLU A 144 -19.33 -3.91 -14.32
N LEU A 145 -19.79 -3.78 -13.06
CA LEU A 145 -19.12 -4.39 -11.90
C LEU A 145 -19.80 -5.73 -11.54
N ARG A 146 -19.06 -6.82 -11.80
CA ARG A 146 -19.42 -8.20 -11.45
C ARG A 146 -18.75 -8.61 -10.15
N ILE A 147 -19.56 -9.16 -9.25
CA ILE A 147 -19.16 -9.45 -7.88
C ILE A 147 -19.29 -10.95 -7.66
N ASN A 148 -18.27 -11.57 -7.07
CA ASN A 148 -18.35 -12.95 -6.58
C ASN A 148 -18.68 -12.91 -5.07
N ILE A 149 -19.98 -12.88 -4.75
CA ILE A 149 -20.46 -12.78 -3.36
C ILE A 149 -19.97 -13.96 -2.52
N ASP A 150 -20.09 -15.18 -3.05
CA ASP A 150 -19.73 -16.40 -2.34
C ASP A 150 -18.26 -16.36 -1.91
N HIS A 151 -17.35 -16.07 -2.85
CA HIS A 151 -15.92 -15.95 -2.57
C HIS A 151 -15.59 -14.79 -1.60
N ILE A 152 -16.28 -13.65 -1.70
CA ILE A 152 -16.08 -12.55 -0.75
C ILE A 152 -16.44 -13.01 0.66
N ILE A 153 -17.53 -13.75 0.84
CA ILE A 153 -18.00 -14.18 2.15
C ILE A 153 -17.16 -15.32 2.69
N GLU A 154 -16.98 -16.40 1.94
CA GLU A 154 -16.32 -17.63 2.39
C GLU A 154 -14.88 -17.36 2.84
N ASP A 155 -14.12 -16.59 2.06
CA ASP A 155 -12.71 -16.33 2.35
C ASP A 155 -12.47 -15.20 3.36
N ASN A 156 -13.45 -14.31 3.54
CA ASN A 156 -13.23 -13.05 4.26
C ASN A 156 -14.25 -12.79 5.37
N LYS A 157 -15.07 -13.78 5.76
CA LYS A 157 -16.07 -13.64 6.84
C LYS A 157 -15.48 -13.01 8.11
N ASP A 158 -14.22 -13.32 8.41
CA ASP A 158 -13.52 -12.77 9.56
C ASP A 158 -13.17 -11.27 9.50
N ARG A 159 -13.27 -10.65 8.33
CA ARG A 159 -13.07 -9.21 8.16
C ARG A 159 -14.36 -8.42 8.44
N PHE A 160 -15.53 -9.04 8.23
CA PHE A 160 -16.81 -8.38 8.41
C PHE A 160 -17.04 -7.89 9.84
N PRO A 161 -17.87 -6.85 10.03
CA PRO A 161 -18.24 -6.39 11.36
C PRO A 161 -18.82 -7.50 12.23
N LYS A 162 -18.60 -7.43 13.56
CA LYS A 162 -19.03 -8.46 14.52
C LYS A 162 -20.50 -8.87 14.38
N SER A 163 -21.41 -7.91 14.18
CA SER A 163 -22.83 -8.15 13.95
C SER A 163 -23.11 -8.96 12.68
N SER A 164 -22.33 -8.74 11.63
CA SER A 164 -22.46 -9.40 10.33
C SER A 164 -21.85 -10.81 10.32
N LYS A 165 -20.86 -11.09 11.18
CA LYS A 165 -20.24 -12.42 11.29
C LYS A 165 -21.19 -13.51 11.79
N ALA A 166 -22.14 -13.13 12.64
CA ALA A 166 -23.11 -14.05 13.23
C ALA A 166 -24.21 -14.46 12.24
N MET A 167 -24.32 -13.78 11.09
CA MET A 167 -25.32 -14.06 10.06
C MET A 167 -24.97 -15.31 9.24
N SER A 168 -26.00 -15.93 8.68
CA SER A 168 -25.83 -16.96 7.64
C SER A 168 -25.20 -16.34 6.39
N SER A 169 -24.54 -17.16 5.56
CA SER A 169 -23.93 -16.67 4.30
C SER A 169 -24.98 -16.06 3.36
N HIS A 170 -26.20 -16.58 3.37
CA HIS A 170 -27.31 -16.06 2.55
C HIS A 170 -27.72 -14.64 2.99
N GLU A 171 -27.97 -14.43 4.29
CA GLU A 171 -28.31 -13.10 4.84
C GLU A 171 -27.18 -12.09 4.58
N LEU A 172 -25.94 -12.52 4.80
CA LEU A 172 -24.77 -11.68 4.56
C LEU A 172 -24.61 -11.33 3.07
N GLY A 173 -24.96 -12.25 2.17
CA GLY A 173 -24.98 -12.03 0.72
C GLY A 173 -25.94 -10.93 0.29
N ILE A 174 -27.17 -10.94 0.83
CA ILE A 174 -28.17 -9.90 0.57
C ILE A 174 -27.66 -8.53 1.05
N ILE A 175 -27.11 -8.48 2.26
CA ILE A 175 -26.60 -7.24 2.84
C ILE A 175 -25.38 -6.73 2.06
N LEU A 176 -24.46 -7.63 1.69
CA LEU A 176 -23.29 -7.30 0.89
C LEU A 176 -23.71 -6.72 -0.47
N GLN A 177 -24.66 -7.34 -1.14
CA GLN A 177 -25.19 -6.84 -2.41
C GLN A 177 -25.74 -5.42 -2.25
N GLY A 178 -26.55 -5.18 -1.21
CA GLY A 178 -27.06 -3.84 -0.90
C GLY A 178 -25.96 -2.80 -0.62
N ALA A 179 -24.90 -3.19 0.12
CA ALA A 179 -23.75 -2.34 0.38
C ALA A 179 -22.97 -2.00 -0.90
N VAL A 180 -22.79 -2.97 -1.80
CA VAL A 180 -22.13 -2.73 -3.10
C VAL A 180 -22.97 -1.80 -3.97
N ASP A 181 -24.28 -1.96 -4.01
CA ASP A 181 -25.15 -1.08 -4.79
C ASP A 181 -25.20 0.34 -4.22
N ALA A 182 -25.05 0.51 -2.91
CA ALA A 182 -24.81 1.81 -2.29
C ALA A 182 -23.45 2.41 -2.72
N ALA A 183 -22.39 1.60 -2.72
CA ALA A 183 -21.05 2.01 -3.15
C ALA A 183 -21.02 2.46 -4.63
N LYS A 184 -21.67 1.69 -5.53
CA LYS A 184 -21.85 2.02 -6.96
C LYS A 184 -22.53 3.39 -7.13
N ARG A 185 -23.60 3.65 -6.37
CA ARG A 185 -24.30 4.95 -6.39
C ARG A 185 -23.42 6.08 -5.87
N ARG A 186 -22.58 5.83 -4.87
CA ARG A 186 -21.66 6.83 -4.30
C ARG A 186 -20.56 7.20 -5.31
N VAL A 187 -19.86 6.22 -5.88
CA VAL A 187 -18.78 6.46 -6.85
C VAL A 187 -19.26 7.10 -8.15
N LYS A 188 -20.51 6.81 -8.57
CA LYS A 188 -21.11 7.48 -9.73
C LYS A 188 -21.32 8.98 -9.50
N ARG A 189 -21.52 9.43 -8.25
CA ARG A 189 -21.71 10.86 -7.91
C ARG A 189 -20.40 11.59 -7.67
N ASN A 190 -19.36 10.87 -7.23
CA ASN A 190 -18.06 11.44 -6.92
C ASN A 190 -16.95 10.50 -7.40
N TYR A 191 -16.20 10.93 -8.41
CA TYR A 191 -15.12 10.15 -9.00
C TYR A 191 -13.96 9.88 -8.01
N LYS A 192 -13.83 10.70 -6.95
CA LYS A 192 -12.81 10.52 -5.90
C LYS A 192 -13.15 9.40 -4.90
N THR A 193 -14.38 8.87 -4.93
CA THR A 193 -14.82 7.84 -3.97
C THR A 193 -14.04 6.55 -4.11
N ALA A 194 -13.65 6.19 -5.33
CA ALA A 194 -12.79 5.03 -5.53
C ALA A 194 -11.35 5.41 -5.20
N ILE A 195 -10.72 4.63 -4.32
CA ILE A 195 -9.35 4.90 -3.88
C ILE A 195 -8.42 3.88 -4.56
N PRO A 196 -7.41 4.33 -5.32
CA PRO A 196 -6.47 3.41 -5.96
C PRO A 196 -5.58 2.74 -4.92
N GLN A 197 -5.24 1.48 -5.18
CA GLN A 197 -4.26 0.72 -4.43
C GLN A 197 -3.35 -0.07 -5.39
N PHE A 198 -2.16 -0.41 -4.92
CA PHE A 198 -1.28 -1.36 -5.60
C PHE A 198 -1.31 -2.70 -4.88
N PHE A 199 -1.60 -3.77 -5.61
CA PHE A 199 -1.56 -5.13 -5.07
C PHE A 199 -1.12 -6.12 -6.14
N ASN A 200 -0.20 -7.02 -5.82
CA ASN A 200 0.29 -8.08 -6.71
C ASN A 200 0.73 -7.64 -8.12
N GLY A 201 1.26 -6.43 -8.25
CA GLY A 201 1.83 -5.94 -9.52
C GLY A 201 0.87 -5.10 -10.36
N HIS A 202 -0.38 -4.93 -9.93
CA HIS A 202 -1.39 -4.18 -10.68
C HIS A 202 -2.18 -3.21 -9.80
N ILE A 203 -2.82 -2.25 -10.48
CA ILE A 203 -3.72 -1.30 -9.84
C ILE A 203 -5.08 -1.97 -9.61
N GLN A 204 -5.60 -1.77 -8.41
CA GLN A 204 -6.99 -2.06 -8.07
C GLN A 204 -7.62 -0.82 -7.46
N LEU A 205 -8.95 -0.75 -7.52
CA LEU A 205 -9.73 0.32 -6.92
C LEU A 205 -10.44 -0.21 -5.67
N LEU A 206 -10.52 0.62 -4.65
CA LEU A 206 -11.21 0.34 -3.40
C LEU A 206 -12.54 1.09 -3.39
N LEU A 207 -13.65 0.39 -3.18
CA LEU A 207 -14.96 0.99 -2.97
C LEU A 207 -15.41 0.82 -1.50
N PRO A 208 -16.03 1.84 -0.88
CA PRO A 208 -16.49 1.75 0.50
C PRO A 208 -17.68 0.81 0.64
N LEU A 209 -17.57 -0.21 1.49
CA LEU A 209 -18.70 -1.03 1.93
C LEU A 209 -19.17 -0.54 3.30
N CYS A 210 -20.39 -0.01 3.34
CA CYS A 210 -21.03 0.49 4.55
C CYS A 210 -22.11 -0.50 4.98
N PHE A 211 -21.93 -1.18 6.12
CA PHE A 211 -22.89 -2.16 6.65
C PHE A 211 -23.76 -1.58 7.77
N LYS A 212 -23.19 -0.72 8.62
CA LYS A 212 -23.88 -0.19 9.81
C LYS A 212 -24.52 1.16 9.59
N ALA A 213 -23.79 2.08 8.96
CA ALA A 213 -24.23 3.45 8.73
C ALA A 213 -23.88 3.86 7.30
N GLY A 214 -24.81 4.47 6.57
CA GLY A 214 -24.65 4.72 5.13
C GLY A 214 -23.45 5.59 4.73
N ASN A 215 -22.90 6.37 5.66
CA ASN A 215 -21.77 7.28 5.42
C ASN A 215 -20.43 6.77 5.96
N LYS A 216 -20.40 5.69 6.75
CA LYS A 216 -19.17 5.16 7.36
C LYS A 216 -18.82 3.81 6.76
N ALA A 217 -17.65 3.75 6.11
CA ALA A 217 -17.14 2.48 5.60
C ALA A 217 -16.79 1.55 6.77
N ASP A 218 -17.08 0.27 6.59
CA ASP A 218 -16.74 -0.82 7.51
C ASP A 218 -15.67 -1.73 6.86
N LEU A 219 -15.74 -1.89 5.54
CA LEU A 219 -14.78 -2.63 4.71
C LEU A 219 -14.54 -1.89 3.40
N ALA A 220 -13.48 -2.28 2.70
CA ALA A 220 -13.18 -1.83 1.35
C ALA A 220 -13.34 -2.98 0.36
N LEU A 221 -14.25 -2.86 -0.62
CA LEU A 221 -14.36 -3.80 -1.73
C LEU A 221 -13.18 -3.58 -2.68
N THR A 222 -12.43 -4.63 -3.01
CA THR A 222 -11.39 -4.54 -4.04
C THR A 222 -12.00 -4.77 -5.41
N VAL A 223 -11.72 -3.87 -6.34
CA VAL A 223 -12.26 -3.89 -7.69
C VAL A 223 -11.12 -3.85 -8.68
N GLU A 224 -11.07 -4.82 -9.58
CA GLU A 224 -10.04 -4.95 -10.61
C GLU A 224 -10.66 -4.78 -12.00
N LYS A 225 -10.01 -3.96 -12.83
CA LYS A 225 -10.42 -3.74 -14.23
C LYS A 225 -9.94 -4.92 -15.07
N SER A 226 -10.86 -5.59 -15.77
CA SER A 226 -10.55 -6.72 -16.64
C SER A 226 -11.27 -6.51 -17.97
N GLY A 227 -10.58 -5.92 -18.94
CA GLY A 227 -11.18 -5.48 -20.21
C GLY A 227 -12.27 -4.43 -19.97
N ASN A 228 -13.49 -4.72 -20.44
CA ASN A 228 -14.65 -3.81 -20.35
C ASN A 228 -15.54 -4.08 -19.12
N ILE A 229 -15.04 -4.80 -18.13
CA ILE A 229 -15.74 -5.05 -16.88
C ILE A 229 -14.84 -4.79 -15.68
N TYR A 230 -15.47 -4.59 -14.54
CA TYR A 230 -14.84 -4.68 -13.24
C TYR A 230 -15.19 -6.01 -12.58
N ARG A 231 -14.21 -6.64 -11.91
CA ARG A 231 -14.41 -7.83 -11.08
C ARG A 231 -14.09 -7.51 -9.63
N ALA A 232 -14.92 -8.02 -8.72
CA ALA A 232 -14.68 -7.95 -7.28
C ALA A 232 -14.88 -9.33 -6.65
N SER A 233 -13.84 -9.84 -5.97
CA SER A 233 -13.84 -11.16 -5.33
C SER A 233 -13.31 -11.14 -3.89
N THR A 234 -12.81 -10.01 -3.40
CA THR A 234 -12.36 -9.87 -2.01
C THR A 234 -12.72 -8.50 -1.43
N CYS A 235 -12.63 -8.39 -0.10
CA CYS A 235 -12.79 -7.16 0.64
C CYS A 235 -11.68 -7.04 1.69
N LEU A 236 -11.20 -5.83 1.94
CA LEU A 236 -10.13 -5.54 2.88
C LEU A 236 -10.70 -4.87 4.13
N THR A 237 -10.03 -5.08 5.27
CA THR A 237 -10.21 -4.15 6.39
C THR A 237 -9.69 -2.77 6.00
N LEU A 238 -10.16 -1.73 6.69
CA LEU A 238 -9.73 -0.37 6.36
C LEU A 238 -8.23 -0.14 6.61
N ASP A 239 -7.64 -0.77 7.63
CA ASP A 239 -6.18 -0.72 7.84
C ASP A 239 -5.39 -1.36 6.68
N MET A 240 -5.87 -2.50 6.14
CA MET A 240 -5.26 -3.14 4.98
C MET A 240 -5.40 -2.28 3.73
N ALA A 241 -6.58 -1.69 3.53
CA ALA A 241 -6.87 -0.78 2.43
C ALA A 241 -5.96 0.45 2.48
N MET A 242 -5.79 1.06 3.66
CA MET A 242 -4.85 2.17 3.88
C MET A 242 -3.41 1.78 3.55
N ASN A 243 -2.96 0.62 4.04
CA ASN A 243 -1.61 0.14 3.81
C ASN A 243 -1.28 0.01 2.31
N ASN A 244 -2.22 -0.52 1.52
CA ASN A 244 -2.01 -0.71 0.08
C ASN A 244 -2.23 0.58 -0.72
N ALA A 245 -3.20 1.41 -0.33
CA ALA A 245 -3.49 2.67 -1.00
C ALA A 245 -2.33 3.67 -0.85
N ARG A 246 -1.68 3.70 0.33
CA ARG A 246 -0.58 4.62 0.60
C ARG A 246 0.63 4.45 -0.32
N LEU A 247 0.79 3.29 -0.96
CA LEU A 247 1.81 3.05 -1.99
C LEU A 247 1.62 3.95 -3.21
N ILE A 248 0.36 4.22 -3.59
CA ILE A 248 0.03 5.05 -4.77
C ILE A 248 0.06 6.53 -4.41
N ALA A 249 -0.66 6.90 -3.35
CA ALA A 249 -0.78 8.28 -2.90
C ALA A 249 -1.18 8.30 -1.43
N LYS A 250 -0.90 9.42 -0.74
CA LYS A 250 -1.53 9.71 0.55
C LYS A 250 -3.06 9.73 0.34
N PRO A 251 -3.83 8.78 0.92
CA PRO A 251 -5.26 8.72 0.65
C PRO A 251 -5.96 9.97 1.18
N ASP A 252 -6.77 10.60 0.33
CA ASP A 252 -7.65 11.71 0.72
C ASP A 252 -8.71 11.25 1.75
N ASP A 253 -9.21 12.20 2.54
CA ASP A 253 -10.04 12.01 3.74
C ASP A 253 -11.45 11.44 3.48
N GLU A 254 -11.76 10.92 2.28
CA GLU A 254 -13.17 10.75 1.88
C GLU A 254 -13.91 9.65 2.66
N TRP A 255 -13.26 8.54 2.96
CA TRP A 255 -13.83 7.47 3.81
C TRP A 255 -12.79 6.53 4.43
N LEU A 256 -11.51 6.71 4.09
CA LEU A 256 -10.40 5.87 4.55
C LEU A 256 -9.67 6.44 5.77
N LYS A 257 -9.83 7.73 6.08
CA LYS A 257 -9.43 8.27 7.40
C LYS A 257 -10.52 7.95 8.43
N ILE A 258 -10.18 7.05 9.34
CA ILE A 258 -10.98 6.70 10.53
C ILE A 258 -10.65 7.64 11.68
#